data_AF-E3GQ25-F1
#
_entry.id   AF-E3GQ25-F1
#
_cell.length_a   1.000
_cell.length_b   1.000
_cell.length_c   1.000
_cell.angle_alpha   90.00
_cell.angle_beta   90.00
_cell.angle_gamma   90.00
#
_symmetry.space_group_name_H-M   'P 1'
#
loop_
_entity.id
_entity.type
_entity.pdbx_description
1 polymer ?
#
loop_
_entity_poly.entity_id
_entity_poly.type
_entity_poly.pdbx_seq_one_letter_code
_entity_poly.pdbx_strand_id
1 'polypeptide(L)'
;MRKMKKYNNSSGFTLIELIIVLVILAILAAFTIPAMLGFVGNSKEKLCESARSDCLRYYQAQATEKLPATREEAIPILAKAIQNSYGDATVENNIAKGVCPAGGEYNLAECRFEFENGYYRLKEVPCSVHHDKDSSRPNLDASKSLAEKLLDLFKSSQQSDFIKEFFKENNNSLKPVDEIDLKNIFGEDWNSTINGKPESLYWRPLTMEVNGEKTYIMYANTTNTQDHAQWKGYVVEINGVYYRTTKKNNYNGMLDQSDSLSNKTSFQNSEELEKWIIDHHFEKVI
;
A
#
# COMPACT_ATOMS: atom_id res chain seq x y z
N MET A 1 -50.15 -67.09 -36.13
CA MET A 1 -49.25 -65.95 -35.86
C MET A 1 -49.87 -65.06 -34.78
N ARG A 2 -49.33 -65.02 -33.56
CA ARG A 2 -49.74 -64.10 -32.50
C ARG A 2 -48.94 -62.80 -32.64
N LYS A 3 -49.60 -61.67 -32.90
CA LYS A 3 -48.98 -60.34 -32.89
C LYS A 3 -48.77 -59.89 -31.44
N MET A 4 -47.52 -59.75 -31.00
CA MET A 4 -47.19 -59.07 -29.74
C MET A 4 -47.41 -57.56 -29.92
N LYS A 5 -48.32 -56.96 -29.14
CA LYS A 5 -48.48 -55.51 -29.02
C LYS A 5 -47.38 -54.98 -28.08
N LYS A 6 -46.49 -54.14 -28.61
CA LYS A 6 -45.48 -53.40 -27.86
C LYS A 6 -46.17 -52.20 -27.17
N TYR A 7 -46.25 -52.21 -25.84
CA TYR A 7 -46.68 -51.04 -25.06
C TYR A 7 -45.49 -50.08 -24.94
N ASN A 8 -45.57 -48.94 -25.60
CA ASN A 8 -44.61 -47.85 -25.42
C ASN A 8 -45.00 -47.08 -24.16
N ASN A 9 -44.42 -47.44 -23.01
CA ASN A 9 -44.48 -46.62 -21.80
C ASN A 9 -43.59 -45.38 -22.00
N SER A 10 -44.13 -44.34 -22.64
CA SER A 10 -43.53 -43.00 -22.64
C SER A 10 -44.14 -42.21 -21.48
N SER A 11 -43.63 -42.44 -20.27
CA SER A 11 -43.87 -41.55 -19.12
C SER A 11 -43.09 -40.25 -19.36
N GLY A 12 -43.76 -39.24 -19.89
CA GLY A 12 -43.21 -37.88 -20.02
C GLY A 12 -43.17 -37.19 -18.66
N PHE A 13 -42.13 -36.38 -18.44
CA PHE A 13 -42.07 -35.46 -17.30
C PHE A 13 -43.23 -34.46 -17.35
N THR A 14 -43.86 -34.20 -16.21
CA THR A 14 -44.88 -33.16 -16.14
C THR A 14 -44.21 -31.78 -16.03
N LEU A 15 -44.87 -30.74 -16.57
CA LEU A 15 -44.39 -29.36 -16.46
C LEU A 15 -44.19 -28.95 -15.00
N ILE A 16 -45.07 -29.42 -14.11
CA ILE A 16 -45.05 -29.08 -12.69
C ILE A 16 -43.85 -29.69 -11.96
N GLU A 17 -43.49 -30.95 -12.25
CA GLU A 17 -42.30 -31.58 -11.68
C GLU A 17 -41.03 -30.84 -12.06
N LEU A 18 -40.93 -30.35 -13.30
CA LEU A 18 -39.79 -29.56 -13.75
C LEU A 18 -39.71 -28.21 -13.01
N ILE A 19 -40.84 -27.52 -12.84
CA ILE A 19 -40.87 -26.22 -12.15
C ILE A 19 -40.46 -26.36 -10.68
N ILE A 20 -40.92 -27.41 -9.98
CA ILE A 20 -40.54 -27.64 -8.57
C ILE A 20 -39.03 -27.81 -8.44
N VAL A 21 -38.39 -28.57 -9.34
CA VAL A 21 -36.93 -28.76 -9.33
C VAL A 21 -36.21 -27.43 -9.58
N LEU A 22 -36.66 -26.64 -10.56
CA LEU A 22 -36.06 -25.33 -10.85
C LEU A 22 -36.18 -24.36 -9.66
N VAL A 23 -37.31 -24.38 -8.95
CA VAL A 23 -37.52 -23.55 -7.76
C VAL A 23 -36.57 -23.98 -6.63
N ILE A 24 -36.43 -25.28 -6.37
CA ILE A 24 -35.49 -25.79 -5.35
C ILE A 24 -34.05 -25.41 -5.71
N LEU A 25 -33.64 -25.57 -6.97
CA LEU A 25 -32.30 -25.18 -7.44
C LEU A 25 -32.08 -23.67 -7.30
N ALA A 26 -33.08 -22.84 -7.59
CA ALA A 26 -32.98 -21.39 -7.44
C ALA A 26 -32.78 -20.98 -5.97
N ILE A 27 -33.51 -21.60 -5.04
CA ILE A 27 -33.37 -21.34 -3.60
C ILE A 27 -31.99 -21.78 -3.11
N LEU A 28 -31.52 -22.97 -3.50
CA LEU A 28 -30.19 -23.45 -3.12
C LEU A 28 -29.07 -22.56 -3.68
N ALA A 29 -29.19 -22.13 -4.94
CA ALA A 29 -28.22 -21.25 -5.57
C ALA A 29 -28.14 -19.89 -4.85
N ALA A 30 -29.29 -19.34 -4.42
CA ALA A 30 -29.36 -18.05 -3.74
C ALA A 30 -28.54 -17.99 -2.44
N PHE A 31 -28.49 -19.08 -1.67
CA PHE A 31 -27.65 -19.17 -0.46
C PHE A 31 -26.21 -19.61 -0.76
N THR A 32 -26.02 -20.50 -1.73
CA THR A 32 -24.70 -21.09 -2.02
C THR A 32 -23.74 -20.09 -2.69
N ILE A 33 -24.24 -19.26 -3.62
CA ILE A 33 -23.40 -18.34 -4.39
C ILE A 33 -22.70 -17.30 -3.49
N PRO A 34 -23.39 -16.58 -2.57
CA PRO A 34 -22.73 -15.62 -1.68
C PRO A 34 -21.68 -16.27 -0.76
N ALA A 35 -21.99 -17.46 -0.22
CA ALA A 35 -21.05 -18.21 0.62
C ALA A 35 -19.78 -18.59 -0.15
N MET A 36 -19.92 -19.13 -1.37
CA MET A 36 -18.78 -19.44 -2.24
C MET A 36 -17.94 -18.20 -2.59
N LEU A 37 -18.58 -17.05 -2.88
CA LEU A 37 -17.86 -15.81 -3.18
C LEU A 37 -16.98 -15.36 -1.99
N GLY A 38 -17.48 -15.48 -0.75
CA GLY A 38 -16.68 -15.22 0.45
C GLY A 38 -15.48 -16.15 0.61
N PHE A 39 -15.66 -17.46 0.39
CA PHE A 39 -14.56 -18.43 0.43
C PHE A 39 -13.49 -18.16 -0.64
N VAL A 40 -13.90 -17.76 -1.84
CA VAL A 40 -12.98 -17.39 -2.92
C VAL A 40 -12.18 -16.14 -2.54
N GLY A 41 -12.81 -15.12 -1.96
CA GLY A 41 -12.12 -13.92 -1.46
C GLY A 41 -11.03 -14.26 -0.45
N ASN A 42 -11.38 -15.00 0.61
CA ASN A 42 -10.41 -15.42 1.63
C ASN A 42 -9.28 -16.28 1.08
N SER A 43 -9.56 -17.10 0.06
CA SER A 43 -8.54 -17.92 -0.60
C SER A 43 -7.58 -17.05 -1.40
N LYS A 44 -8.09 -16.02 -2.10
CA LYS A 44 -7.24 -15.07 -2.85
C LYS A 44 -6.36 -14.22 -1.93
N GLU A 45 -6.85 -13.82 -0.75
CA GLU A 45 -6.05 -13.13 0.26
C GLU A 45 -4.86 -13.99 0.71
N LYS A 46 -5.12 -15.25 1.11
CA LYS A 46 -4.07 -16.20 1.53
C LYS A 46 -3.07 -16.53 0.42
N LEU A 47 -3.54 -16.65 -0.81
CA LEU A 47 -2.65 -16.87 -1.95
C LEU A 47 -1.79 -15.62 -2.23
N CYS A 48 -2.32 -14.42 -2.05
CA CYS A 48 -1.54 -13.19 -2.14
C CYS A 48 -0.47 -13.12 -1.04
N GLU A 49 -0.81 -13.47 0.20
CA GLU A 49 0.15 -13.58 1.31
C GLU A 49 1.28 -14.56 1.01
N SER A 50 0.94 -15.74 0.47
CA SER A 50 1.93 -16.72 -0.01
C SER A 50 2.80 -16.14 -1.12
N ALA A 51 2.20 -15.47 -2.12
CA ALA A 51 2.94 -14.90 -3.24
C ALA A 51 3.92 -13.80 -2.80
N ARG A 52 3.52 -12.95 -1.83
CA ARG A 52 4.43 -11.97 -1.22
C ARG A 52 5.59 -12.65 -0.49
N SER A 53 5.31 -13.69 0.30
CA SER A 53 6.34 -14.47 0.98
C SER A 53 7.32 -15.14 0.00
N ASP A 54 6.82 -15.59 -1.14
CA ASP A 54 7.64 -16.12 -2.22
C ASP A 54 8.51 -15.04 -2.86
N CYS A 55 7.98 -13.84 -3.11
CA CYS A 55 8.79 -12.69 -3.56
C CYS A 55 9.96 -12.41 -2.61
N LEU A 56 9.74 -12.44 -1.29
CA LEU A 56 10.80 -12.33 -0.28
C LEU A 56 11.88 -13.40 -0.47
N ARG A 57 11.47 -14.67 -0.58
CA ARG A 57 12.39 -15.79 -0.75
C ARG A 57 13.19 -15.71 -2.05
N TYR A 58 12.52 -15.40 -3.17
CA TYR A 58 13.17 -15.30 -4.48
C TYR A 58 14.13 -14.12 -4.56
N TYR A 59 13.77 -12.99 -3.96
CA TYR A 59 14.68 -11.86 -3.81
C TYR A 59 15.90 -12.26 -2.97
N GLN A 60 15.66 -12.87 -1.81
CA GLN A 60 16.72 -13.20 -0.86
C GLN A 60 17.76 -14.15 -1.48
N ALA A 61 17.33 -15.12 -2.28
CA ALA A 61 18.23 -16.02 -3.01
C ALA A 61 19.18 -15.29 -3.97
N GLN A 62 18.71 -14.22 -4.62
CA GLN A 62 19.55 -13.41 -5.51
C GLN A 62 20.36 -12.33 -4.76
N ALA A 63 19.80 -11.76 -3.70
CA ALA A 63 20.42 -10.68 -2.95
C ALA A 63 21.67 -11.14 -2.20
N THR A 64 21.73 -12.40 -1.76
CA THR A 64 22.94 -12.97 -1.13
C THR A 64 24.12 -13.09 -2.09
N GLU A 65 23.86 -13.20 -3.40
CA GLU A 65 24.91 -13.25 -4.41
C GLU A 65 25.29 -11.85 -4.89
N LYS A 66 24.30 -10.98 -5.10
CA LYS A 66 24.49 -9.65 -5.68
C LYS A 66 24.86 -8.56 -4.68
N LEU A 67 24.55 -8.78 -3.40
CA LEU A 67 24.82 -7.87 -2.29
C LEU A 67 24.44 -6.41 -2.59
N PRO A 68 23.16 -6.10 -2.87
CA PRO A 68 22.73 -4.74 -3.18
C PRO A 68 23.04 -3.82 -2.00
N ALA A 69 23.83 -2.78 -2.26
CA ALA A 69 24.31 -1.84 -1.26
C ALA A 69 23.43 -0.59 -1.17
N THR A 70 22.47 -0.44 -2.08
CA THR A 70 21.48 0.64 -2.08
C THR A 70 20.08 0.10 -2.40
N ARG A 71 19.07 0.90 -2.07
CA ARG A 71 17.67 0.57 -2.38
C ARG A 71 17.42 0.57 -3.89
N GLU A 72 18.06 1.48 -4.62
CA GLU A 72 18.00 1.60 -6.06
C GLU A 72 18.54 0.35 -6.77
N GLU A 73 19.53 -0.33 -6.18
CA GLU A 73 20.04 -1.62 -6.65
C GLU A 73 19.14 -2.81 -6.28
N ALA A 74 18.46 -2.73 -5.13
CA ALA A 74 17.58 -3.80 -4.63
C ALA A 74 16.31 -3.96 -5.47
N ILE A 75 15.67 -2.86 -5.87
CA ILE A 75 14.43 -2.86 -6.65
C ILE A 75 14.53 -3.66 -7.96
N PRO A 76 15.53 -3.45 -8.85
CA PRO A 76 15.64 -4.22 -10.09
C PRO A 76 15.97 -5.70 -9.86
N ILE A 77 16.59 -6.06 -8.72
CA ILE A 77 16.79 -7.47 -8.34
C ILE A 77 15.44 -8.11 -8.00
N LEU A 78 14.60 -7.42 -7.23
CA LEU A 78 13.25 -7.87 -6.91
C LEU A 78 12.38 -7.97 -8.17
N ALA A 79 12.40 -6.96 -9.04
CA ALA A 79 11.67 -6.98 -10.30
C ALA A 79 12.01 -8.24 -11.14
N LYS A 80 13.31 -8.54 -11.29
CA LYS A 80 13.76 -9.75 -11.98
C LYS A 80 13.36 -11.03 -11.25
N ALA A 81 13.42 -11.05 -9.92
CA ALA A 81 12.97 -12.19 -9.12
C ALA A 81 11.49 -12.51 -9.36
N ILE A 82 10.65 -11.48 -9.41
CA ILE A 82 9.22 -11.61 -9.68
C ILE A 82 8.99 -12.12 -11.10
N GLN A 83 9.57 -11.48 -12.11
CA GLN A 83 9.41 -11.87 -13.52
C GLN A 83 9.85 -13.32 -13.80
N ASN A 84 10.93 -13.76 -13.17
CA ASN A 84 11.43 -15.13 -13.34
C ASN A 84 10.56 -16.19 -12.66
N SER A 85 9.84 -15.80 -11.60
CA SER A 85 9.09 -16.73 -10.76
C SER A 85 7.60 -16.76 -11.08
N TYR A 86 7.07 -15.68 -11.64
CA TYR A 86 5.68 -15.52 -12.04
C TYR A 86 5.61 -15.23 -13.54
N GLY A 87 5.32 -16.26 -14.34
CA GLY A 87 5.37 -16.16 -15.81
C GLY A 87 4.40 -15.14 -16.43
N ASP A 88 3.29 -14.85 -15.75
CA ASP A 88 2.30 -13.85 -16.17
C ASP A 88 2.58 -12.45 -15.59
N ALA A 89 3.63 -12.29 -14.79
CA ALA A 89 3.91 -11.03 -14.13
C ALA A 89 4.56 -10.03 -15.09
N THR A 90 3.96 -8.85 -15.19
CA THR A 90 4.57 -7.70 -15.84
C THR A 90 5.12 -6.75 -14.78
N VAL A 91 6.27 -6.13 -15.05
CA VAL A 91 6.85 -5.12 -14.17
C VAL A 91 7.16 -3.89 -15.00
N GLU A 92 6.42 -2.81 -14.75
CA GLU A 92 6.55 -1.53 -15.44
C GLU A 92 6.52 -0.41 -14.40
N ASN A 93 7.42 0.57 -14.49
CA ASN A 93 7.50 1.70 -13.56
C ASN A 93 7.49 1.30 -12.07
N ASN A 94 8.24 0.25 -11.70
CA ASN A 94 8.27 -0.33 -10.36
C ASN A 94 6.95 -0.92 -9.86
N ILE A 95 5.99 -1.19 -10.74
CA ILE A 95 4.73 -1.83 -10.40
C ILE A 95 4.71 -3.23 -10.99
N ALA A 96 4.63 -4.25 -10.13
CA ALA A 96 4.42 -5.62 -10.55
C ALA A 96 2.93 -5.96 -10.58
N LYS A 97 2.43 -6.39 -11.75
CA LYS A 97 1.05 -6.85 -11.96
C LYS A 97 1.05 -8.33 -12.29
N GLY A 98 -0.09 -9.01 -12.08
CA GLY A 98 -0.23 -10.44 -12.41
C GLY A 98 0.28 -11.41 -11.35
N VAL A 99 0.82 -10.91 -10.23
CA VAL A 99 1.28 -11.75 -9.10
C VAL A 99 0.14 -12.05 -8.12
N CYS A 100 -0.67 -11.05 -7.78
CA CYS A 100 -1.79 -11.20 -6.84
C CYS A 100 -3.02 -11.84 -7.51
N PRO A 101 -3.55 -12.97 -7.00
CA PRO A 101 -4.73 -13.62 -7.58
C PRO A 101 -6.06 -12.83 -7.48
N ALA A 102 -6.08 -11.77 -6.66
CA ALA A 102 -7.18 -10.81 -6.63
C ALA A 102 -7.03 -9.67 -7.65
N GLY A 103 -5.95 -9.66 -8.44
CA GLY A 103 -5.65 -8.58 -9.38
C GLY A 103 -4.96 -7.38 -8.74
N GLY A 104 -4.46 -7.52 -7.51
CA GLY A 104 -3.69 -6.48 -6.84
C GLY A 104 -2.32 -6.24 -7.47
N GLU A 105 -1.81 -5.03 -7.27
CA GLU A 105 -0.54 -4.58 -7.80
C GLU A 105 0.47 -4.47 -6.65
N TYR A 106 1.72 -4.84 -6.89
CA TYR A 106 2.81 -4.69 -5.92
C TYR A 106 3.69 -3.52 -6.36
N ASN A 107 3.65 -2.44 -5.58
CA ASN A 107 4.54 -1.31 -5.81
C ASN A 107 5.91 -1.64 -5.20
N LEU A 108 6.87 -1.98 -6.06
CA LEU A 108 8.23 -2.36 -5.69
C LEU A 108 9.00 -1.19 -5.07
N ALA A 109 8.62 0.05 -5.40
CA ALA A 109 9.14 1.24 -4.74
C ALA A 109 8.61 1.37 -3.31
N GLU A 110 7.56 0.66 -2.92
CA GLU A 110 7.00 0.61 -1.56
C GLU A 110 7.42 -0.61 -0.76
N CYS A 111 8.15 -1.55 -1.37
CA CYS A 111 8.74 -2.68 -0.67
C CYS A 111 9.67 -2.23 0.45
N ARG A 112 9.57 -2.93 1.59
CA ARG A 112 10.46 -2.69 2.72
C ARG A 112 11.77 -3.42 2.52
N PHE A 113 12.85 -2.65 2.45
CA PHE A 113 14.19 -3.20 2.48
C PHE A 113 14.90 -2.76 3.76
N GLU A 114 15.60 -3.67 4.40
CA GLU A 114 16.41 -3.41 5.60
C GLU A 114 17.86 -3.77 5.30
N PHE A 115 18.80 -2.89 5.64
CA PHE A 115 20.22 -3.17 5.48
C PHE A 115 20.71 -4.10 6.60
N GLU A 116 21.04 -5.34 6.24
CA GLU A 116 21.49 -6.36 7.18
C GLU A 116 22.65 -7.16 6.59
N ASN A 117 23.65 -7.49 7.41
CA ASN A 117 24.78 -8.32 6.99
C ASN A 117 25.50 -7.79 5.73
N GLY A 118 25.52 -6.48 5.52
CA GLY A 118 26.22 -5.82 4.42
C GLY A 118 25.41 -5.66 3.12
N TYR A 119 24.12 -5.95 3.10
CA TYR A 119 23.26 -5.75 1.93
C TYR A 119 21.78 -5.54 2.29
N TYR A 120 20.99 -4.98 1.38
CA TYR A 120 19.56 -4.79 1.58
C TYR A 120 18.77 -6.10 1.44
N ARG A 121 18.01 -6.45 2.48
CA ARG A 121 17.10 -7.61 2.52
C ARG A 121 15.66 -7.16 2.37
N LEU A 122 14.89 -7.86 1.54
CA LEU A 122 13.45 -7.60 1.38
C LEU A 122 12.70 -8.19 2.57
N LYS A 123 11.83 -7.37 3.17
CA LYS A 123 11.11 -7.70 4.39
C LYS A 123 9.61 -7.66 4.24
N GLU A 124 9.11 -6.94 3.24
CA GLU A 124 7.69 -6.83 2.95
C GLU A 124 7.47 -6.33 1.52
N VAL A 125 6.40 -6.84 0.91
CA VAL A 125 5.94 -6.48 -0.43
C VAL A 125 4.49 -6.02 -0.30
N PRO A 126 4.17 -4.73 -0.41
CA PRO A 126 2.81 -4.26 -0.25
C PRO A 126 1.93 -4.71 -1.43
N CYS A 127 0.62 -4.85 -1.18
CA CYS A 127 -0.38 -5.14 -2.20
C CYS A 127 -1.50 -4.11 -2.16
N SER A 128 -1.85 -3.54 -3.33
CA SER A 128 -2.92 -2.54 -3.43
C SER A 128 -4.32 -3.05 -3.03
N VAL A 129 -4.53 -4.36 -3.01
CA VAL A 129 -5.83 -4.98 -2.68
C VAL A 129 -5.85 -5.60 -1.28
N HIS A 130 -4.71 -6.10 -0.80
CA HIS A 130 -4.63 -6.81 0.48
C HIS A 130 -3.62 -6.15 1.41
N HIS A 131 -4.12 -5.64 2.53
CA HIS A 131 -3.28 -5.15 3.62
C HIS A 131 -2.81 -6.34 4.45
N ASP A 132 -1.51 -6.40 4.76
CA ASP A 132 -0.97 -7.44 5.63
C ASP A 132 -1.49 -7.25 7.06
N LYS A 133 -2.02 -8.32 7.67
CA LYS A 133 -2.39 -8.31 9.10
C LYS A 133 -1.14 -8.17 9.99
N ASP A 134 -0.01 -8.62 9.48
CA ASP A 134 1.33 -8.55 10.08
C ASP A 134 2.22 -7.53 9.36
N SER A 135 1.62 -6.54 8.68
CA SER A 135 2.37 -5.40 8.14
C SER A 135 3.26 -4.86 9.26
N SER A 136 4.53 -4.58 8.96
CA SER A 136 5.39 -3.90 9.93
C SER A 136 5.07 -2.39 9.98
N ARG A 137 4.20 -1.91 9.08
CA ARG A 137 3.78 -0.52 8.93
C ARG A 137 2.25 -0.36 8.95
N PRO A 138 1.54 -0.99 9.90
CA PRO A 138 0.08 -1.06 9.87
C PRO A 138 -0.56 0.34 9.92
N ASN A 139 0.13 1.32 10.50
CA ASN A 139 -0.38 2.69 10.56
C ASN A 139 -0.19 3.45 9.25
N LEU A 140 0.94 3.29 8.57
CA LEU A 140 1.13 3.89 7.24
C LEU A 140 0.15 3.30 6.24
N ASP A 141 0.03 1.97 6.19
CA ASP A 141 -0.85 1.27 5.24
C ASP A 141 -2.31 1.67 5.42
N ALA A 142 -2.79 1.71 6.67
CA ALA A 142 -4.13 2.18 6.99
C ALA A 142 -4.34 3.65 6.58
N SER A 143 -3.33 4.49 6.76
CA SER A 143 -3.37 5.90 6.36
C SER A 143 -3.41 6.08 4.84
N LYS A 144 -2.56 5.36 4.09
CA LYS A 144 -2.55 5.39 2.62
C LYS A 144 -3.86 4.86 2.04
N SER A 145 -4.37 3.74 2.55
CA SER A 145 -5.65 3.18 2.10
C SER A 145 -6.81 4.16 2.29
N LEU A 146 -6.83 4.93 3.39
CA LEU A 146 -7.84 5.94 3.61
C LEU A 146 -7.62 7.17 2.71
N ALA A 147 -6.38 7.62 2.52
CA ALA A 147 -6.05 8.73 1.65
C ALA A 147 -6.47 8.46 0.20
N GLU A 148 -6.19 7.26 -0.33
CA GLU A 148 -6.60 6.81 -1.67
C GLU A 148 -8.13 6.88 -1.85
N LYS A 149 -8.90 6.37 -0.88
CA LYS A 149 -10.38 6.40 -0.92
C LYS A 149 -10.94 7.81 -0.98
N LEU A 150 -10.24 8.78 -0.38
CA LEU A 150 -10.68 10.16 -0.30
C LEU A 150 -10.11 11.04 -1.42
N LEU A 151 -9.05 10.61 -2.12
CA LEU A 151 -8.29 11.41 -3.07
C LEU A 151 -9.16 12.02 -4.18
N ASP A 152 -10.11 11.24 -4.71
CA ASP A 152 -10.97 11.69 -5.81
C ASP A 152 -11.95 12.80 -5.41
N LEU A 153 -12.24 12.94 -4.12
CA LEU A 153 -13.18 13.93 -3.59
C LEU A 153 -12.60 15.36 -3.54
N PHE A 154 -11.27 15.51 -3.61
CA PHE A 154 -10.59 16.79 -3.42
C PHE A 154 -9.71 17.16 -4.61
N LYS A 155 -9.60 18.45 -4.91
CA LYS A 155 -8.58 18.96 -5.86
C LYS A 155 -7.21 19.07 -5.18
N SER A 156 -6.14 19.08 -5.97
CA SER A 156 -4.77 19.31 -5.48
C SER A 156 -4.62 20.62 -4.69
N SER A 157 -5.45 21.63 -4.96
CA SER A 157 -5.48 22.90 -4.21
C SER A 157 -6.25 22.86 -2.89
N GLN A 158 -6.98 21.79 -2.58
CA GLN A 158 -7.86 21.65 -1.40
C GLN A 158 -7.20 20.87 -0.26
N GLN A 159 -5.91 21.10 -0.03
CA GLN A 159 -5.10 20.34 0.93
C GLN A 159 -5.67 20.37 2.35
N SER A 160 -6.21 21.52 2.81
CA SER A 160 -6.72 21.64 4.19
C SER A 160 -8.01 20.86 4.39
N ASP A 161 -8.90 20.88 3.39
CA ASP A 161 -10.17 20.16 3.47
C ASP A 161 -9.94 18.66 3.37
N PHE A 162 -8.95 18.23 2.58
CA PHE A 162 -8.54 16.84 2.49
C PHE A 162 -8.05 16.29 3.85
N ILE A 163 -7.19 17.03 4.56
CA ILE A 163 -6.70 16.62 5.89
C ILE A 163 -7.84 16.57 6.93
N LYS A 164 -8.77 17.55 6.90
CA LYS A 164 -9.92 17.56 7.82
C LYS A 164 -10.82 16.35 7.61
N GLU A 165 -11.13 16.02 6.36
CA GLU A 165 -11.96 14.87 6.05
C GLU A 165 -11.23 13.56 6.39
N PHE A 166 -9.95 13.46 6.05
CA PHE A 166 -9.10 12.33 6.44
C PHE A 166 -9.11 12.10 7.96
N PHE A 167 -8.95 13.16 8.75
CA PHE A 167 -8.98 13.09 10.21
C PHE A 167 -10.34 12.60 10.73
N LYS A 168 -11.44 13.14 10.17
CA LYS A 168 -12.81 12.76 10.53
C LYS A 168 -13.09 11.30 10.21
N GLU A 169 -12.78 10.85 8.99
CA GLU A 169 -12.99 9.46 8.56
C GLU A 169 -12.08 8.47 9.29
N ASN A 170 -10.93 8.93 9.80
CA ASN A 170 -10.06 8.14 10.68
C ASN A 170 -10.46 8.21 12.17
N ASN A 171 -11.76 8.40 12.45
CA ASN A 171 -12.35 8.48 13.79
C ASN A 171 -11.77 9.62 14.65
N ASN A 172 -11.56 10.80 14.05
CA ASN A 172 -11.02 11.99 14.71
C ASN A 172 -9.64 11.76 15.34
N SER A 173 -8.78 11.02 14.65
CA SER A 173 -7.39 10.77 15.06
C SER A 173 -6.52 10.55 13.83
N LEU A 174 -5.23 10.83 13.92
CA LEU A 174 -4.22 10.46 12.93
C LEU A 174 -3.49 9.21 13.42
N LYS A 175 -3.06 8.38 12.48
CA LYS A 175 -2.23 7.22 12.83
C LYS A 175 -0.79 7.66 13.09
N PRO A 176 -0.15 7.14 14.15
CA PRO A 176 1.25 7.42 14.40
C PRO A 176 2.14 6.80 13.32
N VAL A 177 3.33 7.33 13.11
CA VAL A 177 4.39 6.66 12.34
C VAL A 177 4.81 5.42 13.13
N ASP A 178 4.87 4.29 12.44
CA ASP A 178 5.25 3.02 13.05
C ASP A 178 6.67 3.10 13.64
N GLU A 179 6.85 2.53 14.84
CA GLU A 179 8.11 2.65 15.58
C GLU A 179 9.31 2.13 14.80
N ILE A 180 9.12 1.05 14.03
CA ILE A 180 10.16 0.50 13.15
C ILE A 180 10.63 1.53 12.11
N ASP A 181 9.72 2.32 11.55
CA ASP A 181 10.08 3.36 10.58
C ASP A 181 10.75 4.53 11.26
N LEU A 182 10.28 4.95 12.43
CA LEU A 182 10.96 6.00 13.21
C LEU A 182 12.42 5.63 13.50
N LYS A 183 12.66 4.37 13.90
CA LYS A 183 14.02 3.84 14.14
C LYS A 183 14.85 3.76 12.87
N ASN A 184 14.27 3.30 11.76
CA ASN A 184 14.97 3.23 10.49
C ASN A 184 15.32 4.64 9.95
N ILE A 185 14.45 5.62 10.17
CA ILE A 185 14.62 6.98 9.66
C ILE A 185 15.60 7.79 10.50
N PHE A 186 15.52 7.69 11.83
CA PHE A 186 16.25 8.59 12.75
C PHE A 186 17.22 7.88 13.70
N GLY A 187 17.26 6.54 13.69
CA GLY A 187 18.05 5.69 14.60
C GLY A 187 17.26 5.22 15.83
N GLU A 188 17.83 4.29 16.60
CA GLU A 188 17.19 3.67 17.78
C GLU A 188 16.64 4.70 18.79
N ASP A 189 17.42 5.76 19.08
CA ASP A 189 17.06 6.84 20.00
C ASP A 189 16.38 8.03 19.28
N TRP A 190 15.55 7.73 18.27
CA TRP A 190 14.97 8.74 17.36
C TRP A 190 14.35 9.94 18.09
N ASN A 191 13.62 9.73 19.19
CA ASN A 191 12.92 10.79 19.92
C ASN A 191 13.89 11.83 20.48
N SER A 192 15.13 11.45 20.80
CA SER A 192 16.15 12.32 21.35
C SER A 192 16.89 13.10 20.26
N THR A 193 16.69 12.73 19.00
CA THR A 193 17.20 13.47 17.84
C THR A 193 16.26 14.59 17.39
N ILE A 194 14.96 14.48 17.70
CA ILE A 194 13.90 15.38 17.24
C ILE A 194 13.57 16.44 18.30
N ASN A 195 13.53 17.71 17.87
CA ASN A 195 13.16 18.84 18.69
C ASN A 195 11.82 18.63 19.39
N GLY A 196 11.75 18.96 20.68
CA GLY A 196 10.56 18.72 21.51
C GLY A 196 10.41 17.28 22.03
N LYS A 197 11.32 16.36 21.65
CA LYS A 197 11.34 14.95 22.10
C LYS A 197 9.96 14.28 22.03
N PRO A 198 9.32 14.28 20.85
CA PRO A 198 7.97 13.77 20.72
C PRO A 198 7.88 12.28 21.03
N GLU A 199 6.74 11.85 21.57
CA GLU A 199 6.42 10.43 21.78
C GLU A 199 6.07 9.73 20.46
N SER A 200 5.56 10.47 19.48
CA SER A 200 5.26 9.97 18.14
C SER A 200 5.19 11.11 17.11
N LEU A 201 5.22 10.72 15.84
CA LEU A 201 4.87 11.56 14.70
C LEU A 201 3.57 11.01 14.09
N TYR A 202 2.76 11.83 13.45
CA TYR A 202 1.44 11.43 12.96
C TYR A 202 1.28 11.72 11.48
N TRP A 203 0.90 10.68 10.73
CA TRP A 203 0.72 10.72 9.28
C TRP A 203 -0.43 11.62 8.86
N ARG A 204 -0.18 12.44 7.83
CA ARG A 204 -1.14 13.30 7.16
C ARG A 204 -0.97 13.19 5.66
N PRO A 205 -2.05 13.09 4.89
CA PRO A 205 -1.95 13.14 3.45
C PRO A 205 -1.89 14.59 2.97
N LEU A 206 -1.11 14.84 1.92
CA LEU A 206 -1.04 16.12 1.23
C LEU A 206 -1.35 15.88 -0.25
N THR A 207 -2.52 16.31 -0.71
CA THR A 207 -2.91 16.17 -2.11
C THR A 207 -2.09 17.09 -3.01
N MET A 208 -1.80 16.60 -4.22
CA MET A 208 -1.07 17.30 -5.26
C MET A 208 -1.35 16.69 -6.63
N GLU A 209 -0.72 17.24 -7.66
CA GLU A 209 -0.76 16.74 -9.02
C GLU A 209 0.68 16.49 -9.50
N VAL A 210 0.94 15.34 -10.10
CA VAL A 210 2.23 14.99 -10.68
C VAL A 210 1.97 14.46 -12.07
N ASN A 211 2.64 15.03 -13.09
CA ASN A 211 2.44 14.67 -14.49
C ASN A 211 0.97 14.78 -14.95
N GLY A 212 0.24 15.76 -14.42
CA GLY A 212 -1.19 15.96 -14.71
C GLY A 212 -2.14 14.96 -14.03
N GLU A 213 -1.61 14.01 -13.25
CA GLU A 213 -2.40 13.04 -12.49
C GLU A 213 -2.50 13.45 -11.02
N LYS A 214 -3.70 13.35 -10.46
CA LYS A 214 -3.94 13.65 -9.06
C LYS A 214 -3.32 12.55 -8.19
N THR A 215 -2.56 12.95 -7.18
CA THR A 215 -1.91 12.05 -6.24
C THR A 215 -1.79 12.70 -4.87
N TYR A 216 -1.13 12.04 -3.93
CA TYR A 216 -0.81 12.56 -2.61
C TYR A 216 0.57 12.09 -2.15
N ILE A 217 1.16 12.82 -1.19
CA ILE A 217 2.27 12.32 -0.37
C ILE A 217 1.81 12.20 1.07
N MET A 218 2.50 11.39 1.87
CA MET A 218 2.31 11.36 3.31
C MET A 218 3.39 12.20 3.98
N TYR A 219 3.03 13.04 4.94
CA TYR A 219 4.00 13.73 5.80
C TYR A 219 3.61 13.56 7.26
N ALA A 220 4.59 13.59 8.15
CA ALA A 220 4.37 13.38 9.57
C ALA A 220 4.86 14.54 10.44
N ASN A 221 4.07 14.91 11.43
CA ASN A 221 4.39 15.94 12.42
C ASN A 221 3.90 15.50 13.82
N THR A 222 4.31 16.19 14.88
CA THR A 222 4.15 15.77 16.29
C THR A 222 2.74 15.88 16.84
N THR A 223 1.87 16.67 16.21
CA THR A 223 0.49 16.86 16.68
C THR A 223 -0.41 15.76 16.13
N ASN A 224 -1.34 15.27 16.95
CA ASN A 224 -2.44 14.41 16.50
C ASN A 224 -3.74 15.21 16.42
N THR A 225 -3.82 16.10 15.44
CA THR A 225 -4.97 16.98 15.26
C THR A 225 -5.31 17.08 13.78
N GLN A 226 -6.55 17.46 13.47
CA GLN A 226 -7.02 17.74 12.10
C GLN A 226 -6.29 18.90 11.40
N ASP A 227 -5.40 19.58 12.11
CA ASP A 227 -4.61 20.67 11.56
C ASP A 227 -3.51 20.13 10.64
N HIS A 228 -3.16 20.94 9.64
CA HIS A 228 -2.08 20.74 8.71
C HIS A 228 -0.69 20.93 9.35
N ALA A 229 -0.63 21.28 10.65
CA ALA A 229 0.60 21.44 11.41
C ALA A 229 1.58 22.43 10.73
N GLN A 230 1.04 23.60 10.36
CA GLN A 230 1.75 24.63 9.59
C GLN A 230 2.34 24.14 8.26
N TRP A 231 1.88 23.00 7.74
CA TRP A 231 2.36 22.33 6.53
C TRP A 231 3.81 21.86 6.62
N LYS A 232 4.35 21.75 7.83
CA LYS A 232 5.72 21.29 8.04
C LYS A 232 5.72 19.84 8.49
N GLY A 233 6.80 19.14 8.22
CA GLY A 233 6.97 17.74 8.60
C GLY A 233 8.36 17.44 9.12
N TYR A 234 8.48 16.34 9.86
CA TYR A 234 9.76 15.71 10.18
C TYR A 234 10.09 14.59 9.20
N VAL A 235 9.06 13.95 8.64
CA VAL A 235 9.16 12.86 7.67
C VAL A 235 8.19 13.11 6.53
N VAL A 236 8.61 12.77 5.32
CA VAL A 236 7.76 12.63 4.14
C VAL A 236 7.95 11.23 3.56
N GLU A 237 6.88 10.59 3.12
CA GLU A 237 6.90 9.36 2.34
C GLU A 237 6.35 9.64 0.94
N ILE A 238 7.12 9.23 -0.07
CA ILE A 238 6.78 9.39 -1.49
C ILE A 238 7.09 8.07 -2.17
N ASN A 239 6.07 7.39 -2.66
CA ASN A 239 6.20 6.12 -3.39
C ASN A 239 7.14 5.15 -2.64
N GLY A 240 7.00 5.06 -1.32
CA GLY A 240 7.73 4.15 -0.46
C GLY A 240 9.14 4.56 -0.07
N VAL A 241 9.60 5.72 -0.52
CA VAL A 241 10.86 6.32 -0.10
C VAL A 241 10.57 7.30 1.04
N TYR A 242 11.29 7.12 2.14
CA TYR A 242 11.26 8.09 3.22
C TYR A 242 12.26 9.22 2.97
N TYR A 243 11.82 10.41 3.34
CA TYR A 243 12.63 11.61 3.41
C TYR A 243 12.51 12.16 4.82
N ARG A 244 13.63 12.53 5.44
CA ARG A 244 13.65 13.10 6.77
C ARG A 244 14.13 14.54 6.74
N THR A 245 13.64 15.35 7.67
CA THR A 245 14.07 16.75 7.78
C THR A 245 15.58 16.83 8.07
N THR A 246 16.25 17.76 7.40
CA THR A 246 17.65 18.14 7.67
C THR A 246 17.74 19.44 8.47
N LYS A 247 16.61 20.12 8.66
CA LYS A 247 16.56 21.37 9.40
C LYS A 247 16.90 21.12 10.86
N LYS A 248 17.75 21.97 11.43
CA LYS A 248 18.14 21.90 12.84
C LYS A 248 17.67 23.14 13.56
N ASN A 249 17.26 22.98 14.81
CA ASN A 249 17.00 24.12 15.67
C ASN A 249 18.32 24.85 16.00
N ASN A 250 18.23 26.14 16.31
CA ASN A 250 19.41 26.97 16.60
C ASN A 250 19.97 26.80 18.02
N TYR A 251 19.29 26.03 18.89
CA TYR A 251 19.61 25.98 20.32
C TYR A 251 20.51 24.80 20.69
N ASN A 252 20.19 23.61 20.20
CA ASN A 252 20.89 22.37 20.55
C ASN A 252 21.17 21.49 19.33
N GLY A 253 20.83 21.94 18.12
CA GLY A 253 21.09 21.24 16.87
C GLY A 253 20.21 20.02 16.64
N MET A 254 19.17 19.81 17.46
CA MET A 254 18.16 18.77 17.22
C MET A 254 17.39 19.06 15.94
N LEU A 255 16.91 18.01 15.29
CA LEU A 255 16.12 18.11 14.07
C LEU A 255 14.82 18.85 14.35
N ASP A 256 14.50 19.83 13.52
CA ASP A 256 13.28 20.63 13.60
C ASP A 256 12.41 20.42 12.36
N GLN A 257 11.14 20.83 12.45
CA GLN A 257 10.21 20.68 11.34
C GLN A 257 10.74 21.37 10.07
N SER A 258 10.48 20.77 8.91
CA SER A 258 10.86 21.29 7.59
C SER A 258 10.32 22.68 7.28
N ASP A 259 10.60 23.18 6.08
CA ASP A 259 9.82 24.29 5.54
C ASP A 259 8.42 23.85 5.12
N SER A 260 7.54 24.83 4.88
CA SER A 260 6.13 24.62 4.53
C SER A 260 5.99 23.89 3.20
N LEU A 261 5.25 22.78 3.20
CA LEU A 261 4.98 21.93 2.04
C LEU A 261 3.74 22.35 1.23
N SER A 262 3.01 23.40 1.62
CA SER A 262 1.78 23.81 0.90
C SER A 262 2.01 24.77 -0.27
N ASN A 263 3.26 25.21 -0.47
CA ASN A 263 3.53 26.32 -1.39
C ASN A 263 3.44 25.93 -2.87
N LYS A 264 3.39 24.64 -3.17
CA LYS A 264 3.29 24.09 -4.52
C LYS A 264 2.47 22.81 -4.50
N THR A 265 1.54 22.69 -5.45
CA THR A 265 0.59 21.56 -5.52
C THR A 265 0.57 20.84 -6.85
N SER A 266 1.42 21.24 -7.81
CA SER A 266 1.51 20.62 -9.15
C SER A 266 2.97 20.52 -9.59
N PHE A 267 3.35 19.36 -10.13
CA PHE A 267 4.70 19.00 -10.58
C PHE A 267 4.63 18.34 -11.96
N GLN A 268 5.58 18.63 -12.83
CA GLN A 268 5.65 18.07 -14.19
C GLN A 268 6.00 16.58 -14.18
N ASN A 269 6.82 16.13 -13.22
CA ASN A 269 7.21 14.73 -13.08
C ASN A 269 7.68 14.43 -11.64
N SER A 270 7.94 13.16 -11.34
CA SER A 270 8.38 12.71 -10.02
C SER A 270 9.76 13.24 -9.60
N GLU A 271 10.66 13.47 -10.55
CA GLU A 271 11.99 14.03 -10.27
C GLU A 271 11.88 15.49 -9.78
N GLU A 272 10.97 16.28 -10.35
CA GLU A 272 10.70 17.64 -9.90
C GLU A 272 10.10 17.67 -8.49
N LEU A 273 9.22 16.72 -8.17
CA LEU A 273 8.67 16.56 -6.81
C LEU A 273 9.78 16.21 -5.82
N GLU A 274 10.63 15.23 -6.12
CA GLU A 274 11.75 14.82 -5.26
C GLU A 274 12.72 15.98 -5.02
N LYS A 275 13.11 16.69 -6.09
CA LYS A 275 13.96 17.87 -5.97
C LYS A 275 13.33 18.95 -5.09
N TRP A 276 12.04 19.23 -5.28
CA TRP A 276 11.32 20.21 -4.48
C TRP A 276 11.31 19.83 -3.00
N ILE A 277 11.12 18.55 -2.67
CA ILE A 277 11.19 18.06 -1.28
C ILE A 277 12.58 18.31 -0.68
N ILE A 278 13.64 18.00 -1.42
CA ILE A 278 15.02 18.24 -0.97
C ILE A 278 15.27 19.74 -0.71
N ASP A 279 14.81 20.60 -1.61
CA ASP A 279 14.89 22.06 -1.46
C ASP A 279 14.12 22.59 -0.23
N HIS A 280 13.19 21.81 0.32
CA HIS A 280 12.41 22.14 1.53
C HIS A 280 12.99 21.52 2.82
N HIS A 281 14.31 21.30 2.84
CA HIS A 281 15.07 20.76 3.96
C HIS A 281 14.72 19.32 4.29
N PHE A 282 14.63 18.48 3.26
CA PHE A 282 14.59 17.03 3.42
C PHE A 282 15.80 16.37 2.78
N GLU A 283 16.17 15.21 3.30
CA GLU A 283 17.09 14.28 2.65
C GLU A 283 16.45 12.90 2.55
N LYS A 284 16.80 12.18 1.50
CA LYS A 284 16.36 10.80 1.30
C LYS A 284 17.00 9.89 2.35
N VAL A 285 16.19 9.04 2.95
CA VAL A 285 16.63 7.99 3.89
C VAL A 285 17.08 6.80 3.04
N ILE A 286 18.35 6.45 3.16
CA ILE A 286 19.00 5.34 2.44
C ILE A 286 18.87 4.09 3.29
#